data_AF-A0AA40YC49-F1
#
_entry.id   AF-A0AA40YC49-F1
#
_cell.length_a   1.000
_cell.length_b   1.000
_cell.length_c   1.000
_cell.angle_alpha   90.00
_cell.angle_beta   90.00
_cell.angle_gamma   90.00
#
_symmetry.space_group_name_H-M   'P 1'
#
loop_
_entity.id
_entity.type
_entity.pdbx_description
1 polymer ?
#
loop_
_entity_poly.entity_id
_entity_poly.type
_entity_poly.pdbx_seq_one_letter_code
_entity_poly.pdbx_strand_id
1 'polypeptide(L)'
;MAVGARLHRAGGRGHRNGVPADRPDGSAALRAALTNPGEPEVACTAASTTSEQWNGGCNGRGTITATGAPVSRWSVTPPLRSSRQVVSVWNGSPSHNGNVMTVRSAWNGSPAAGASTSFGFTVDGSSASPPQIGACTAS
;
A
#
# COMPACT_ATOMS: atom_id res chain seq x y z
N MET A 1 30.33 -16.08 69.72
CA MET A 1 31.08 -14.82 69.87
C MET A 1 30.39 -13.80 69.00
N ALA A 2 29.73 -12.87 69.67
CA ALA A 2 28.59 -12.11 69.17
C ALA A 2 28.97 -10.65 68.93
N VAL A 3 27.99 -9.90 68.44
CA VAL A 3 27.96 -8.44 68.27
C VAL A 3 28.65 -8.03 66.96
N GLY A 4 28.06 -7.25 66.06
CA GLY A 4 26.85 -6.46 66.09
C GLY A 4 26.91 -5.54 64.87
N ALA A 5 25.75 -5.11 64.43
CA ALA A 5 25.52 -4.28 63.26
C ALA A 5 26.36 -2.98 63.22
N ARG A 6 26.65 -2.49 62.00
CA ARG A 6 26.25 -1.13 61.58
C ARG A 6 26.48 -0.91 60.08
N LEU A 7 25.42 -0.38 59.47
CA LEU A 7 25.30 0.22 58.15
C LEU A 7 26.51 1.10 57.77
N HIS A 8 26.75 1.30 56.47
CA HIS A 8 26.52 2.59 55.81
C HIS A 8 26.07 2.41 54.36
N ARG A 9 25.12 3.25 53.98
CA ARG A 9 24.20 3.19 52.85
C ARG A 9 24.47 4.39 51.96
N ALA A 10 24.59 4.18 50.65
CA ALA A 10 24.27 5.13 49.57
C ALA A 10 24.39 4.32 48.26
N GLY A 11 23.39 4.05 47.43
CA GLY A 11 22.20 4.81 47.00
C GLY A 11 22.28 4.87 45.46
N GLY A 12 21.32 4.43 44.65
CA GLY A 12 20.03 3.81 44.92
C GLY A 12 19.29 3.40 43.62
N ARG A 13 18.04 2.99 43.81
CA ARG A 13 16.87 3.03 42.87
C ARG A 13 17.12 2.39 41.49
N GLY A 14 16.75 1.12 41.28
CA GLY A 14 15.42 0.69 40.80
C GLY A 14 15.44 0.61 39.26
N HIS A 15 15.02 -0.43 38.55
CA HIS A 15 13.90 -1.33 38.72
C HIS A 15 14.15 -2.65 37.95
N ARG A 16 13.86 -3.76 38.63
CA ARG A 16 13.07 -4.94 38.17
C ARG A 16 13.25 -5.45 36.72
N ASN A 17 13.85 -6.64 36.67
CA ASN A 17 13.40 -7.84 35.95
C ASN A 17 13.00 -7.74 34.47
N GLY A 18 13.73 -8.50 33.65
CA GLY A 18 13.18 -9.13 32.44
C GLY A 18 14.04 -8.85 31.22
N VAL A 19 14.74 -9.88 30.74
CA VAL A 19 15.06 -9.97 29.32
C VAL A 19 13.81 -10.52 28.63
N PRO A 20 13.22 -9.83 27.64
CA PRO A 20 12.51 -10.52 26.57
C PRO A 20 13.26 -10.33 25.26
N ALA A 21 13.49 -11.46 24.60
CA ALA A 21 13.86 -11.51 23.20
C ALA A 21 12.76 -10.89 22.35
N ASP A 22 13.08 -9.83 21.61
CA ASP A 22 12.52 -9.59 20.27
C ASP A 22 13.47 -8.64 19.53
N ARG A 23 14.47 -9.22 18.88
CA ARG A 23 15.16 -8.52 17.81
C ARG A 23 14.17 -8.57 16.64
N PRO A 24 13.68 -7.45 16.09
CA PRO A 24 12.85 -7.52 14.91
C PRO A 24 13.73 -8.08 13.78
N ASP A 25 13.46 -9.32 13.37
CA ASP A 25 13.94 -9.85 12.12
C ASP A 25 13.53 -8.85 11.03
N GLY A 26 14.52 -8.33 10.29
CA GLY A 26 14.36 -7.18 9.39
C GLY A 26 13.29 -7.34 8.30
N SER A 27 12.70 -8.54 8.17
CA SER A 27 11.53 -8.84 7.36
C SER A 27 10.25 -8.14 7.84
N ALA A 28 10.04 -7.96 9.14
CA ALA A 28 8.89 -7.22 9.67
C ALA A 28 9.07 -5.70 9.51
N ALA A 29 10.29 -5.20 9.69
CA ALA A 29 10.63 -3.79 9.50
C ALA A 29 10.53 -3.35 8.03
N LEU A 30 10.89 -4.20 7.07
CA LEU A 30 10.69 -3.91 5.64
C LEU A 30 9.20 -3.84 5.27
N ARG A 31 8.35 -4.65 5.92
CA ARG A 31 6.90 -4.61 5.72
C ARG A 31 6.26 -3.37 6.36
N ALA A 32 6.78 -2.95 7.52
CA ALA A 32 6.32 -1.74 8.20
C ALA A 32 6.71 -0.44 7.47
N ALA A 33 7.84 -0.41 6.77
CA ALA A 33 8.28 0.79 6.05
C ALA A 33 7.43 1.14 4.81
N LEU A 34 6.53 0.25 4.36
CA LEU A 34 5.57 0.51 3.28
C LEU A 34 4.20 1.00 3.79
N THR A 35 3.94 0.93 5.09
CA THR A 35 2.69 1.42 5.70
C THR A 35 3.03 2.52 6.68
N ASN A 36 2.69 3.75 6.32
CA ASN A 36 2.85 4.91 7.17
C ASN A 36 1.87 4.77 8.37
N PRO A 37 2.33 4.69 9.63
CA PRO A 37 1.43 4.56 10.78
C PRO A 37 0.67 5.87 10.98
N GLY A 38 -0.60 5.88 10.57
CA GLY A 38 -1.49 7.04 10.60
C GLY A 38 -2.47 7.14 9.43
N GLU A 39 -2.27 6.34 8.37
CA GLU A 39 -3.25 6.20 7.29
C GLU A 39 -4.37 5.24 7.73
N PRO A 40 -5.66 5.56 7.49
CA PRO A 40 -6.75 4.62 7.76
C PRO A 40 -6.43 3.29 7.10
N GLU A 41 -6.70 2.17 7.79
CA GLU A 41 -6.45 0.83 7.26
C GLU A 41 -6.96 0.77 5.82
N VAL A 42 -6.03 0.68 4.86
CA VAL A 42 -6.39 0.87 3.46
C VAL A 42 -7.38 -0.23 3.12
N ALA A 43 -8.63 0.13 2.86
CA ALA A 43 -9.70 -0.84 2.61
C ALA A 43 -9.50 -1.60 1.28
N CYS A 44 -8.52 -1.17 0.48
CA CYS A 44 -8.08 -1.90 -0.70
C CYS A 44 -6.59 -1.70 -1.01
N THR A 45 -6.02 -2.63 -1.76
CA THR A 45 -4.69 -2.50 -2.37
C THR A 45 -4.83 -2.52 -3.89
N ALA A 46 -3.89 -1.88 -4.58
CA ALA A 46 -3.85 -1.85 -6.05
C ALA A 46 -2.50 -2.37 -6.55
N ALA A 47 -2.54 -3.26 -7.54
CA ALA A 47 -1.37 -3.79 -8.24
C ALA A 47 -1.51 -3.60 -9.75
N SER A 48 -0.41 -3.55 -10.48
CA SER A 48 -0.41 -3.30 -11.93
C SER A 48 0.54 -4.23 -12.66
N THR A 49 0.10 -4.79 -13.78
CA THR A 49 0.91 -5.64 -14.66
C THR A 49 0.81 -5.18 -16.11
N THR A 50 1.89 -5.32 -16.89
CA THR A 50 1.82 -5.17 -18.36
C THR A 50 1.19 -6.43 -18.92
N SER A 51 0.11 -6.28 -19.70
CA SER A 51 -0.52 -7.38 -20.42
C SER A 51 0.08 -7.53 -21.82
N GLU A 52 0.27 -6.42 -22.53
CA GLU A 52 0.85 -6.39 -23.88
C GLU A 52 1.70 -5.12 -24.03
N GLN A 53 2.76 -5.19 -24.83
CA GLN A 53 3.64 -4.05 -25.09
C GLN A 53 4.03 -3.98 -26.56
N TRP A 54 4.18 -2.76 -27.07
CA TRP A 54 4.63 -2.48 -28.43
C TRP A 54 5.53 -1.24 -28.43
N ASN A 55 6.05 -0.89 -29.62
CA ASN A 55 6.87 0.30 -29.76
C ASN A 55 6.02 1.56 -29.53
N GLY A 56 6.32 2.30 -28.47
CA GLY A 56 5.61 3.53 -28.12
C GLY A 56 4.37 3.34 -27.23
N GLY A 57 4.07 2.13 -26.75
CA GLY A 57 2.97 1.96 -25.81
C GLY A 57 2.85 0.58 -25.16
N CYS A 58 1.90 0.46 -24.23
CA CYS A 58 1.53 -0.82 -23.63
C CYS A 58 0.09 -0.86 -23.14
N ASN A 59 -0.48 -2.07 -23.09
CA ASN A 59 -1.70 -2.38 -22.35
C ASN A 59 -1.31 -2.85 -20.95
N GLY A 60 -1.90 -2.23 -19.94
CA GLY A 60 -1.77 -2.61 -18.54
C GLY A 60 -3.07 -3.17 -17.98
N ARG A 61 -2.93 -3.98 -16.93
CA ARG A 61 -4.03 -4.43 -16.08
C ARG A 61 -3.80 -3.89 -14.67
N GLY A 62 -4.80 -3.24 -14.11
CA GLY A 62 -4.87 -2.90 -12.70
C GLY A 62 -5.72 -3.92 -11.95
N THR A 63 -5.21 -4.45 -10.83
CA THR A 63 -5.96 -5.32 -9.93
C THR A 63 -6.17 -4.59 -8.62
N ILE A 64 -7.43 -4.52 -8.19
CA ILE A 64 -7.85 -3.96 -6.92
C ILE A 64 -8.26 -5.10 -6.01
N THR A 65 -7.71 -5.16 -4.81
CA THR A 65 -8.01 -6.20 -3.82
C THR A 65 -8.58 -5.55 -2.57
N ALA A 66 -9.77 -5.97 -2.14
CA ALA A 66 -10.38 -5.52 -0.90
C ALA A 66 -9.68 -6.16 0.30
N THR A 67 -9.19 -5.35 1.24
CA THR A 67 -8.42 -5.79 2.41
C THR A 67 -9.25 -5.61 3.68
N GLY A 68 -9.54 -6.71 4.37
CA GLY A 68 -10.23 -6.71 5.68
C GLY A 68 -11.75 -6.50 5.65
N ALA A 69 -12.30 -5.78 4.67
CA ALA A 69 -13.74 -5.51 4.55
C ALA A 69 -14.20 -5.53 3.08
N PRO A 70 -15.49 -5.78 2.79
CA PRO A 70 -16.04 -5.58 1.46
C PRO A 70 -15.95 -4.10 1.07
N VAL A 71 -15.66 -3.85 -0.20
CA VAL A 71 -15.62 -2.51 -0.78
C VAL A 71 -16.91 -2.31 -1.56
N SER A 72 -17.51 -1.13 -1.52
CA SER A 72 -18.68 -0.78 -2.34
C SER A 72 -18.24 -0.09 -3.63
N ARG A 73 -17.19 0.75 -3.52
CA ARG A 73 -16.57 1.51 -4.62
C ARG A 73 -15.08 1.63 -4.41
N TRP A 74 -14.32 1.57 -5.50
CA TRP A 74 -12.88 1.82 -5.49
C TRP A 74 -12.51 2.98 -6.40
N SER A 75 -11.43 3.66 -6.05
CA SER A 75 -10.78 4.65 -6.90
C SER A 75 -9.26 4.58 -6.75
N VAL A 76 -8.57 4.84 -7.84
CA VAL A 76 -7.10 4.86 -7.88
C VAL A 76 -6.60 6.03 -8.69
N THR A 77 -5.46 6.57 -8.28
CA THR A 77 -4.79 7.66 -8.98
C THR A 77 -3.43 7.15 -9.45
N PRO A 78 -3.31 6.70 -10.72
CA PRO A 78 -2.02 6.31 -11.26
C PRO A 78 -1.09 7.55 -11.36
N PRO A 79 0.12 7.49 -10.80
CA PRO A 79 1.16 8.48 -11.00
C PRO A 79 1.67 8.37 -12.44
N LEU A 80 1.22 9.28 -13.28
CA LEU A 80 1.76 9.46 -14.61
C LEU A 80 3.12 10.15 -14.47
N ARG A 81 4.22 9.45 -14.74
CA ARG A 81 5.55 10.08 -14.84
C ARG A 81 5.65 10.82 -16.18
N SER A 82 6.35 11.95 -16.18
CA SER A 82 6.49 12.89 -17.31
C SER A 82 7.14 12.25 -18.54
N SER A 83 6.33 11.57 -19.35
CA SER A 83 6.60 10.93 -20.66
C SER A 83 5.60 9.82 -20.98
N ARG A 84 4.67 9.54 -20.05
CA ARG A 84 3.64 8.50 -20.18
C ARG A 84 2.25 9.08 -19.99
N GLN A 85 1.34 8.73 -20.90
CA GLN A 85 -0.05 9.16 -20.82
C GLN A 85 -0.98 7.97 -20.96
N VAL A 86 -1.97 7.85 -20.08
CA VAL A 86 -3.06 6.88 -20.29
C VAL A 86 -4.02 7.44 -21.34
N VAL A 87 -4.26 6.67 -22.40
CA VAL A 87 -5.08 7.08 -23.55
C VAL A 87 -6.41 6.36 -23.63
N SER A 88 -6.56 5.21 -22.95
CA SER A 88 -7.81 4.45 -22.88
C SER A 88 -7.89 3.68 -21.57
N VAL A 89 -9.11 3.49 -21.07
CA VAL A 89 -9.43 2.68 -19.89
C VAL A 89 -10.69 1.87 -20.16
N TRP A 90 -10.72 0.61 -19.74
CA TRP A 90 -11.89 -0.27 -19.77
C TRP A 90 -12.07 -0.99 -18.45
N ASN A 91 -13.32 -1.39 -18.15
CA ASN A 91 -13.71 -1.92 -16.83
C ASN A 91 -13.37 -0.96 -15.67
N GLY A 92 -13.37 0.34 -15.97
CA GLY A 92 -13.13 1.44 -15.04
C GLY A 92 -13.54 2.76 -15.71
N SER A 93 -13.78 3.79 -14.92
CA SER A 93 -14.21 5.11 -15.38
C SER A 93 -13.12 6.14 -15.10
N PRO A 94 -12.37 6.61 -16.12
CA PRO A 94 -11.35 7.63 -15.94
C PRO A 94 -11.98 9.03 -15.77
N SER A 95 -11.34 9.87 -14.97
CA SER A 95 -11.63 11.29 -14.80
C SER A 95 -10.33 12.06 -14.68
N HIS A 96 -10.31 13.31 -15.14
CA HIS A 96 -9.10 14.14 -15.15
C HIS A 96 -9.34 15.45 -14.41
N ASN A 97 -8.37 15.84 -13.57
CA ASN A 97 -8.32 17.13 -12.90
C ASN A 97 -6.94 17.73 -13.18
N GLY A 98 -6.85 18.56 -14.22
CA GLY A 98 -5.55 18.97 -14.78
C GLY A 98 -4.76 17.76 -15.28
N ASN A 99 -3.51 17.60 -14.84
CA ASN A 99 -2.64 16.46 -15.18
C ASN A 99 -2.86 15.22 -14.31
N VAL A 100 -3.80 15.26 -13.36
CA VAL A 100 -4.09 14.12 -12.47
C VAL A 100 -5.24 13.31 -13.04
N MET A 101 -4.98 12.05 -13.39
CA MET A 101 -6.02 11.10 -13.77
C MET A 101 -6.43 10.25 -12.55
N THR A 102 -7.73 10.12 -12.32
CA THR A 102 -8.31 9.19 -11.34
C THR A 102 -9.21 8.20 -12.05
N VAL A 103 -9.00 6.91 -11.84
CA VAL A 103 -9.85 5.83 -12.34
C VAL A 103 -10.76 5.37 -11.20
N ARG A 104 -12.06 5.36 -11.45
CA ARG A 104 -13.07 4.84 -10.52
C ARG A 104 -13.64 3.52 -10.99
N SER A 105 -14.23 2.77 -10.06
CA SER A 105 -15.02 1.59 -10.38
C SER A 105 -16.12 1.87 -11.38
N ALA A 106 -16.30 0.97 -12.35
CA ALA A 106 -17.44 0.97 -13.26
C ALA A 106 -18.50 -0.02 -12.73
N TRP A 107 -18.78 -1.09 -13.46
CA TRP A 107 -19.69 -2.17 -13.05
C TRP A 107 -19.09 -3.11 -11.99
N ASN A 108 -17.78 -3.02 -11.77
CA ASN A 108 -16.96 -3.96 -10.99
C ASN A 108 -16.50 -3.36 -9.64
N GLY A 109 -17.37 -2.55 -9.02
CA GLY A 109 -17.03 -1.72 -7.86
C GLY A 109 -17.06 -2.40 -6.51
N SER A 110 -17.73 -3.56 -6.40
CA SER A 110 -18.05 -4.15 -5.10
C SER A 110 -17.42 -5.52 -4.82
N PRO A 111 -16.07 -5.64 -4.77
CA PRO A 111 -15.42 -6.87 -4.34
C PRO A 111 -15.69 -7.13 -2.85
N ALA A 112 -16.03 -8.37 -2.52
CA ALA A 112 -16.11 -8.84 -1.13
C ALA A 112 -14.75 -8.77 -0.42
N ALA A 113 -14.72 -8.87 0.91
CA ALA A 113 -13.47 -8.91 1.68
C ALA A 113 -12.54 -10.02 1.15
N GLY A 114 -11.29 -9.69 0.84
CA GLY A 114 -10.31 -10.60 0.27
C GLY A 114 -10.49 -10.89 -1.23
N ALA A 115 -11.59 -10.45 -1.85
CA ALA A 115 -11.81 -10.59 -3.28
C ALA A 115 -11.07 -9.50 -4.06
N SER A 116 -10.86 -9.77 -5.35
CA SER A 116 -10.21 -8.84 -6.26
C SER A 116 -11.05 -8.57 -7.50
N THR A 117 -10.87 -7.37 -8.05
CA THR A 117 -11.44 -6.94 -9.33
C THR A 117 -10.33 -6.37 -10.20
N SER A 118 -10.55 -6.27 -11.51
CA SER A 118 -9.56 -5.72 -12.42
C SER A 118 -10.15 -4.74 -13.42
N PHE A 119 -9.33 -3.77 -13.80
CA PHE A 119 -9.56 -2.88 -14.93
C PHE A 119 -8.35 -2.91 -15.86
N GLY A 120 -8.52 -2.46 -17.09
CA GLY A 120 -7.43 -2.35 -18.05
C GLY A 120 -7.26 -0.93 -18.56
N PHE A 121 -6.07 -0.62 -19.06
CA PHE A 121 -5.74 0.69 -19.57
C PHE A 121 -4.64 0.61 -20.63
N THR A 122 -4.64 1.56 -21.56
CA THR A 122 -3.57 1.71 -22.56
C THR A 122 -2.74 2.94 -22.21
N VAL A 123 -1.42 2.79 -22.23
CA VAL A 123 -0.45 3.86 -22.01
C VAL A 123 0.31 4.11 -23.32
N ASP A 124 0.42 5.38 -23.70
CA ASP A 124 1.33 5.86 -24.74
C ASP A 124 2.64 6.36 -24.10
N GLY A 125 3.78 6.10 -24.75
CA GLY A 125 5.13 6.45 -24.30
C GLY A 125 6.16 5.31 -24.39
N SER A 126 7.45 5.63 -24.28
CA SER A 126 8.55 4.64 -24.37
C SER A 126 8.49 3.60 -23.22
N SER A 127 8.48 2.32 -23.58
CA SER A 127 8.18 1.12 -22.76
C SER A 127 9.19 0.93 -21.60
N ALA A 128 8.91 0.28 -20.46
CA ALA A 128 8.63 -1.18 -20.39
C ALA A 128 7.97 -1.67 -19.06
N SER A 129 7.30 -0.82 -18.29
CA SER A 129 6.61 -1.28 -17.06
C SER A 129 5.29 -0.54 -16.83
N PRO A 130 4.22 -1.21 -16.36
CA PRO A 130 2.96 -0.52 -16.13
C PRO A 130 3.19 0.59 -15.08
N PRO A 131 2.51 1.74 -15.19
CA PRO A 131 2.54 2.73 -14.12
C PRO A 131 2.10 2.03 -12.83
N GLN A 132 2.85 2.22 -11.75
CA GLN A 132 2.42 1.73 -10.45
C GLN A 132 1.10 2.41 -10.11
N ILE A 133 -0.01 1.69 -10.06
CA ILE A 133 -1.26 2.30 -9.62
C ILE A 133 -1.08 2.76 -8.17
N GLY A 134 -1.35 4.05 -7.91
CA GLY A 134 -1.13 4.67 -6.61
C GLY A 134 -2.11 4.19 -5.52
N ALA A 135 -2.18 4.93 -4.42
CA ALA A 135 -3.03 4.60 -3.28
C ALA A 135 -4.47 4.30 -3.72
N CYS A 136 -4.99 3.17 -3.22
CA CYS A 136 -6.36 2.74 -3.46
C CYS A 136 -7.26 3.34 -2.38
N THR A 137 -8.29 4.06 -2.78
CA THR A 137 -9.33 4.54 -1.85
C THR A 137 -10.59 3.73 -2.07
N ALA A 138 -11.05 3.09 -1.01
CA ALA A 138 -12.27 2.30 -0.98
C ALA A 138 -13.25 2.84 0.06
N SER A 139 -14.54 2.66 -0.24
CA SER A 139 -15.70 3.04 0.60
C SER A 139 -16.85 2.08 0.36
#